data_AF-A0A1D3RLH6-F1
#
_entry.id   AF-A0A1D3RLH6-F1
#
_cell.length_a   1.000
_cell.length_b   1.000
_cell.length_c   1.000
_cell.angle_alpha   90.00
_cell.angle_beta   90.00
_cell.angle_gamma   90.00
#
_symmetry.space_group_name_H-M   'P 1'
#
loop_
_entity.id
_entity.type
_entity.pdbx_description
1 polymer ?
#
loop_
_entity_poly.entity_id
_entity_poly.type
_entity_poly.pdbx_seq_one_letter_code
_entity_poly.pdbx_strand_id
1 'polypeptide(L)' 'MLSERRDEDAATAFFKQAINNNGLPDKVVMDKSGANYAGLANINLLLILARFATMIDICQVKYL' A
#
# COMPACT_ATOMS: atom_id res chain seq x y z
N MET A 1 15.46 -5.28 -16.84
CA MET A 1 14.06 -4.85 -16.63
C MET A 1 13.63 -5.37 -15.27
N LEU A 2 13.10 -4.50 -14.40
CA LEU A 2 12.51 -4.94 -13.14
C LEU A 2 11.21 -5.69 -13.46
N SER A 3 10.89 -6.71 -12.65
CA SER A 3 9.73 -7.57 -12.83
C SER A 3 8.62 -7.06 -11.94
N GLU A 4 7.37 -7.14 -12.40
CA GLU A 4 6.18 -6.71 -11.66
C GLU A 4 6.16 -7.21 -10.21
N ARG A 5 6.61 -8.45 -9.97
CA ARG A 5 6.70 -9.02 -8.61
C ARG A 5 7.72 -8.30 -7.72
N ARG A 6 8.87 -7.91 -8.27
CA ARG A 6 9.88 -7.15 -7.51
C ARG A 6 9.38 -5.74 -7.18
N ASP A 7 8.60 -5.15 -8.08
CA ASP A 7 8.03 -3.83 -7.87
C ASP A 7 6.93 -3.87 -6.80
N GLU A 8 6.13 -4.93 -6.75
CA GLU A 8 5.15 -5.20 -5.68
C GLU A 8 5.82 -5.37 -4.31
N ASP A 9 6.87 -6.21 -4.22
CA ASP A 9 7.60 -6.43 -2.97
C ASP A 9 8.21 -5.12 -2.44
N ALA A 10 8.80 -4.32 -3.34
CA ALA A 10 9.37 -3.02 -3.02
C ALA A 10 8.31 -2.04 -2.54
N ALA A 11 7.16 -1.95 -3.22
CA ALA A 11 6.04 -1.10 -2.81
C ALA A 11 5.47 -1.51 -1.45
N THR A 12 5.32 -2.83 -1.21
CA THR A 12 4.89 -3.35 0.09
C THR A 12 5.84 -2.93 1.21
N ALA A 13 7.16 -3.08 1.00
CA ALA A 13 8.16 -2.68 1.97
C ALA A 13 8.15 -1.17 2.24
N PHE A 14 7.98 -0.36 1.19
CA PHE A 14 7.85 1.08 1.29
C PHE A 14 6.65 1.49 2.16
N PHE A 15 5.46 0.94 1.91
CA PHE A 15 4.28 1.26 2.72
C PHE A 15 4.41 0.81 4.18
N LYS A 16 5.00 -0.37 4.44
CA LYS A 16 5.30 -0.80 5.82
C LYS A 16 6.18 0.22 6.54
N GLN A 17 7.25 0.67 5.89
CA GLN A 17 8.16 1.65 6.47
C GLN A 17 7.46 3.00 6.70
N ALA A 18 6.68 3.48 5.74
CA ALA A 18 5.95 4.75 5.85
C ALA A 18 4.94 4.74 7.00
N ILE A 19 4.18 3.64 7.16
CA ILE A 19 3.21 3.45 8.25
C ILE A 19 3.92 3.37 9.60
N ASN A 20 5.05 2.66 9.68
CA ASN A 20 5.82 2.59 10.92
C ASN A 20 6.35 3.96 11.37
N ASN A 21 6.70 4.83 10.42
CA ASN A 21 7.25 6.15 10.71
C ASN A 21 6.18 7.20 11.01
N ASN A 22 5.02 7.12 10.34
CA ASN A 22 4.01 8.19 10.35
C ASN A 22 2.68 7.79 11.04
N GLY A 23 2.51 6.51 11.39
CA GLY A 23 1.25 5.95 11.85
C GLY A 23 0.39 5.40 10.71
N LEU A 24 -0.71 4.72 11.08
CA LEU A 24 -1.65 4.14 10.13
C LEU A 24 -2.59 5.23 9.58
N PRO A 25 -2.59 5.50 8.26
CA PRO A 25 -3.49 6.48 7.68
C PRO A 25 -4.89 5.88 7.44
N ASP A 26 -5.92 6.73 7.49
CA ASP A 26 -7.28 6.33 7.09
C ASP A 26 -7.39 6.17 5.56
N LYS A 27 -6.62 6.96 4.80
CA LYS A 27 -6.69 7.03 3.33
C LYS A 27 -5.32 7.32 2.72
N VAL A 28 -5.03 6.67 1.59
CA VAL A 28 -3.85 6.95 0.76
C VAL A 28 -4.28 7.33 -0.65
N VAL A 29 -3.78 8.48 -1.10
CA VAL A 29 -3.89 8.94 -2.49
C VAL A 29 -2.60 8.57 -3.21
N MET A 30 -2.73 7.88 -4.34
CA MET A 30 -1.58 7.40 -5.10
C MET A 30 -1.85 7.46 -6.61
N ASP A 31 -0.79 7.36 -7.40
CA ASP A 31 -0.89 7.23 -8.85
C ASP A 31 -1.56 5.89 -9.25
N LYS A 32 -1.91 5.73 -10.54
CA LYS A 32 -2.47 4.47 -11.06
C LYS A 32 -1.42 3.36 -11.25
N SER A 33 -0.36 3.36 -10.44
CA SER A 33 0.66 2.31 -10.47
C SER A 33 0.11 1.00 -9.93
N GLY A 34 0.31 -0.08 -10.69
CA GLY A 34 -0.08 -1.43 -10.28
C GLY A 34 0.70 -1.92 -9.07
N ALA A 35 2.02 -1.65 -9.02
CA ALA A 35 2.87 -2.05 -7.91
C ALA A 35 2.48 -1.35 -6.60
N ASN A 36 2.18 -0.05 -6.64
CA ASN A 36 1.72 0.68 -5.46
C ASN A 36 0.37 0.13 -4.95
N TYR A 37 -0.52 -0.25 -5.87
CA TYR A 37 -1.82 -0.80 -5.50
C TYR A 37 -1.66 -2.16 -4.84
N ALA A 38 -0.87 -3.05 -5.44
CA ALA A 38 -0.57 -4.36 -4.88
C ALA A 38 0.13 -4.22 -3.51
N GLY A 39 1.10 -3.31 -3.40
CA GLY A 39 1.79 -3.03 -2.14
C GLY A 39 0.84 -2.61 -1.02
N LEU A 40 -0.07 -1.67 -1.29
CA LEU A 40 -1.03 -1.21 -0.30
C LEU A 40 -2.14 -2.23 -0.01
N ALA A 41 -2.57 -3.00 -1.03
CA ALA A 41 -3.49 -4.12 -0.86
C ALA A 41 -2.90 -5.21 0.06
N ASN A 42 -1.60 -5.50 -0.06
CA ASN A 42 -0.89 -6.40 0.84
C ASN A 42 -0.89 -5.90 2.29
N ILE A 43 -0.75 -4.59 2.53
CA ILE A 43 -0.90 -4.02 3.88
C ILE A 43 -2.32 -4.25 4.41
N ASN A 44 -3.34 -3.94 3.60
CA ASN A 44 -4.73 -4.14 3.98
C ASN A 44 -5.04 -5.62 4.30
N LEU A 45 -4.48 -6.56 3.54
CA LEU A 45 -4.58 -7.99 3.84
C LEU A 45 -3.94 -8.33 5.19
N LEU A 46 -2.75 -7.80 5.48
CA LEU A 46 -2.09 -8.00 6.78
C LEU A 46 -2.92 -7.45 7.94
N LEU A 47 -3.58 -6.30 7.77
CA LEU A 47 -4.47 -5.74 8.79
C LEU A 47 -5.67 -6.65 9.06
N ILE A 48 -6.30 -7.19 8.02
CA ILE A 48 -7.39 -8.18 8.16
C ILE A 48 -6.89 -9.43 8.90
N LEU A 49 -5.75 -9.98 8.50
CA LEU A 49 -5.17 -11.17 9.14
C LEU A 49 -4.81 -10.92 10.61
N ALA A 50 -4.39 -9.70 10.94
CA ALA A 50 -4.15 -9.25 12.30
C ALA A 50 -5.44 -8.89 13.08
N ARG A 51 -6.62 -9.04 12.47
CA ARG A 51 -7.94 -8.71 13.02
C ARG A 51 -8.10 -7.24 13.42
N PHE A 52 -7.43 -6.33 12.72
CA PHE A 52 -7.75 -4.90 12.83
C PHE A 52 -9.09 -4.62 12.15
N ALA A 53 -9.90 -3.77 12.78
CA ALA A 53 -11.21 -3.37 12.26
C ALA A 53 -11.11 -2.27 11.19
N THR A 54 -9.93 -1.67 11.02
CA THR A 54 -9.68 -0.54 10.13
C THR A 54 -8.85 -0.98 8.94
N MET A 55 -9.30 -0.60 7.75
CA MET A 55 -8.55 -0.73 6.50
C MET A 55 -8.20 0.66 5.97
N ILE A 56 -7.15 0.73 5.14
CA ILE A 56 -6.72 1.95 4.50
C ILE A 56 -7.52 2.12 3.20
N ASP A 57 -8.22 3.25 3.05
CA ASP A 57 -8.90 3.58 1.80
C ASP A 57 -7.89 3.93 0.71
N ILE A 58 -8.06 3.32 -0.46
CA ILE A 58 -7.17 3.50 -1.62
C ILE A 58 -7.85 4.42 -2.64
N CYS A 59 -7.21 5.55 -2.95
CA CYS A 59 -7.66 6.46 -4.00
C CYS A 59 -6.59 6.63 -5.08
N GLN A 60 -6.86 6.10 -6.26
CA GLN A 60 -5.96 6.23 -7.41
C GLN A 60 -6.31 7.45 -8.27
N VAL A 61 -5.39 8.41 -8.36
CA VAL A 61 -5.52 9.60 -9.21
C VAL A 61 -4.56 9.53 -10.39
N LYS A 62 -4.99 10.06 -11.55
CA LYS A 62 -4.20 10.02 -12.79
C LYS A 62 -3.21 11.20 -12.90
N TYR A 63 -3.47 12.26 -12.16
CA TYR A 63 -2.70 13.49 -12.12
C TYR A 63 -2.71 13.98 -10.67
N LEU A 64 -1.52 14.27 -10.13
CA LEU A 64 -1.33 14.93 -8.83
C LEU A 64 -1.37 16.44 -9.03
#